data_AF-A0A328L078-F1
#
_entry.id   AF-A0A328L078-F1
#
_cell.length_a   1.000
_cell.length_b   1.000
_cell.length_c   1.000
_cell.angle_alpha   90.00
_cell.angle_beta   90.00
_cell.angle_gamma   90.00
#
_symmetry.space_group_name_H-M   'P 1'
#
loop_
_entity.id
_entity.type
_entity.pdbx_description
1 polymer ?
#
loop_
_entity_poly.entity_id
_entity_poly.type
_entity_poly.pdbx_seq_one_letter_code
_entity_poly.pdbx_strand_id
1 'polypeptide(L)'
;MGNIEAHLYEVNPQGIYIIKILVEGEVYKFLLRKDELVGETLCLVENEREYVLLHEEKAMKTGILISEQLKKELFEGWLWIYVNEFGLYRKKVTELELETYKFIKKNINIDIGNKKGQSPHM
;
A
#
# COMPACT_ATOMS: atom_id res chain seq x y z
N MET A 1 -16.30 -8.16 -8.09
CA MET A 1 -15.18 -8.63 -7.26
C MET A 1 -15.29 -10.13 -7.12
N GLY A 2 -14.33 -10.87 -7.67
CA GLY A 2 -14.16 -12.29 -7.38
C GLY A 2 -13.82 -12.53 -5.91
N ASN A 3 -13.64 -13.79 -5.52
CA ASN A 3 -13.27 -14.14 -4.15
C ASN A 3 -11.96 -13.46 -3.76
N ILE A 4 -12.00 -12.61 -2.71
CA ILE A 4 -10.83 -11.98 -2.10
C ILE A 4 -10.47 -12.80 -0.87
N GLU A 5 -9.28 -13.37 -0.84
CA GLU A 5 -8.76 -14.09 0.33
C GLU A 5 -7.63 -13.27 0.96
N ALA A 6 -7.79 -12.92 2.25
CA ALA A 6 -6.86 -12.08 2.98
C ALA A 6 -6.18 -12.86 4.10
N HIS A 7 -4.84 -12.91 4.06
CA HIS A 7 -4.02 -13.48 5.12
C HIS A 7 -3.21 -12.38 5.81
N LEU A 8 -3.38 -12.27 7.13
CA LEU A 8 -2.70 -11.28 7.96
C LEU A 8 -1.62 -11.96 8.80
N TYR A 9 -0.40 -11.44 8.75
CA TYR A 9 0.74 -11.93 9.54
C TYR A 9 1.33 -10.77 10.33
N GLU A 10 1.35 -10.89 11.67
CA GLU A 10 2.07 -9.95 12.54
C GLU A 10 3.56 -10.30 12.52
N VAL A 11 4.42 -9.31 12.22
CA VAL A 11 5.86 -9.53 12.06
C VAL A 11 6.65 -9.15 13.33
N ASN A 12 6.10 -8.28 14.17
CA ASN A 12 6.74 -7.83 15.41
C ASN A 12 5.70 -7.15 16.33
N PRO A 13 5.90 -7.03 17.66
CA PRO A 13 4.96 -6.36 18.56
C PRO A 13 4.95 -4.81 18.42
N GLN A 14 5.40 -4.28 17.28
CA GLN A 14 5.53 -2.86 16.97
C GLN A 14 4.51 -2.39 15.91
N GLY A 15 3.40 -3.12 15.74
CA GLY A 15 2.34 -2.70 14.81
C GLY A 15 2.71 -2.84 13.33
N ILE A 16 3.56 -3.81 12.99
CA ILE A 16 3.93 -4.14 11.61
C ILE A 16 3.25 -5.44 11.18
N TYR A 17 2.51 -5.37 10.08
CA TYR A 17 1.73 -6.48 9.56
C TYR A 17 1.98 -6.68 8.07
N ILE A 18 2.17 -7.94 7.66
CA ILE A 18 2.16 -8.34 6.26
C ILE A 18 0.75 -8.82 5.93
N ILE A 19 0.19 -8.29 4.86
CA ILE A 19 -1.12 -8.67 4.35
C ILE A 19 -0.90 -9.29 2.98
N LYS A 20 -1.33 -10.55 2.80
CA LYS A 20 -1.38 -11.18 1.48
C LYS A 20 -2.82 -11.23 1.03
N ILE A 21 -3.11 -10.66 -0.13
CA ILE A 21 -4.44 -10.66 -0.74
C ILE A 21 -4.34 -11.47 -2.03
N LEU A 22 -5.10 -12.57 -2.11
CA LEU A 22 -5.32 -13.29 -3.36
C LEU A 22 -6.58 -12.74 -4.04
N VAL A 23 -6.44 -12.25 -5.26
CA VAL A 23 -7.57 -11.75 -6.08
C VAL A 23 -7.38 -12.24 -7.50
N GLU A 24 -8.39 -12.94 -8.04
CA GLU A 24 -8.39 -13.41 -9.44
C GLU A 24 -7.14 -14.23 -9.84
N GLY A 25 -6.53 -14.93 -8.88
CA GLY A 25 -5.32 -15.74 -9.09
C GLY A 25 -4.00 -14.99 -8.89
N GLU A 26 -4.04 -13.66 -8.72
CA GLU A 26 -2.89 -12.81 -8.43
C GLU A 26 -2.72 -12.63 -6.91
N VAL A 27 -1.47 -12.71 -6.42
CA VAL A 27 -1.16 -12.51 -5.00
C VAL A 27 -0.49 -11.16 -4.80
N TYR A 28 -1.22 -10.23 -4.19
CA TYR A 28 -0.68 -8.97 -3.74
C TYR A 28 -0.16 -9.07 -2.31
N LYS A 29 1.00 -8.45 -2.07
CA LYS A 29 1.58 -8.34 -0.73
C LYS A 29 1.59 -6.88 -0.32
N PHE A 30 1.07 -6.60 0.86
CA PHE A 30 1.12 -5.27 1.45
C PHE A 30 1.80 -5.31 2.81
N LEU A 31 2.48 -4.22 3.12
CA LEU A 31 3.05 -3.97 4.43
C LEU A 31 2.28 -2.84 5.09
N LEU A 32 1.62 -3.16 6.19
CA LEU A 32 0.89 -2.23 7.02
C LEU A 32 1.74 -1.91 8.25
N ARG A 33 2.08 -0.63 8.40
CA ARG A 33 2.73 -0.11 9.60
C ARG A 33 1.77 0.81 10.32
N LYS A 34 1.60 0.57 11.62
CA LYS A 34 0.86 1.46 12.49
C LYS A 34 1.80 2.06 13.51
N ASP A 35 1.89 3.38 13.49
CA ASP A 35 2.68 4.17 14.42
C ASP A 35 1.75 5.12 15.16
N GLU A 36 1.93 5.29 16.47
CA GLU A 36 1.07 6.15 17.29
C GLU A 36 1.20 7.64 16.93
N LEU A 37 2.35 8.06 16.39
CA LEU A 37 2.65 9.45 16.04
C LEU A 37 2.39 9.74 14.56
N VAL A 38 2.79 8.82 13.69
CA VAL A 38 2.73 8.98 12.22
C VAL A 38 1.44 8.40 11.63
N GLY A 39 0.71 7.59 12.41
CA GLY A 39 -0.53 6.95 12.00
C GLY A 39 -0.29 5.68 11.18
N GLU A 40 -1.19 5.42 10.23
CA GLU A 40 -1.23 4.16 9.48
C GLU A 40 -0.68 4.32 8.06
N THR A 41 0.42 3.63 7.76
CA THR A 41 1.00 3.54 6.43
C THR A 41 0.77 2.15 5.84
N LEU A 42 0.24 2.10 4.61
CA LEU A 42 0.04 0.87 3.84
C LEU A 42 0.84 0.94 2.55
N CYS A 43 1.81 0.04 2.39
CA CYS A 43 2.68 -0.02 1.21
C CYS A 43 2.42 -1.31 0.42
N LEU A 44 2.40 -1.24 -0.91
CA LEU A 44 2.50 -2.42 -1.77
C LEU A 44 3.95 -2.93 -1.73
N VAL A 45 4.14 -4.24 -1.57
CA VAL A 45 5.45 -4.89 -1.59
C VAL A 45 5.60 -5.69 -2.87
N GLU A 46 6.51 -5.26 -3.74
CA GLU A 46 6.78 -5.91 -5.03
C GLU A 46 8.29 -5.85 -5.30
N ASN A 47 8.89 -6.99 -5.68
CA ASN A 47 10.33 -7.08 -5.96
C ASN A 47 11.21 -6.48 -4.84
N GLU A 48 10.88 -6.79 -3.58
CA GLU A 48 11.57 -6.30 -2.38
C GLU A 48 11.50 -4.77 -2.18
N ARG A 49 10.63 -4.07 -2.93
CA ARG A 49 10.41 -2.64 -2.82
C ARG A 49 9.07 -2.34 -2.19
N GLU A 50 9.03 -1.26 -1.43
CA GLU A 50 7.83 -0.78 -0.77
C GLU A 50 7.31 0.47 -1.46
N TYR A 51 6.17 0.33 -2.11
CA TYR A 51 5.53 1.41 -2.84
C TYR A 51 4.42 2.04 -2.01
N VAL A 52 4.49 3.36 -1.85
CA VAL A 52 3.42 4.16 -1.25
C VAL A 52 2.44 4.59 -2.33
N LEU A 53 1.14 4.52 -2.02
CA LEU A 53 0.10 4.99 -2.92
C LEU A 53 -0.02 6.52 -2.84
N LEU A 54 0.14 7.20 -3.97
CA LEU A 54 0.03 8.65 -4.05
C LEU A 54 -0.87 9.05 -5.22
N HIS A 55 -1.75 10.03 -4.99
CA HIS A 55 -2.48 10.66 -6.08
C HIS A 55 -1.59 11.67 -6.79
N GLU A 56 -1.65 11.73 -8.11
CA GLU A 56 -0.92 12.64 -8.97
C GLU A 56 -0.87 14.08 -8.42
N GLU A 57 -2.01 14.69 -8.15
CA GLU A 57 -2.09 16.07 -7.64
C GLU A 57 -1.26 16.29 -6.35
N LYS A 58 -1.22 15.29 -5.47
CA LYS A 58 -0.41 15.35 -4.24
C LYS A 58 1.06 15.14 -4.54
N ALA A 59 1.39 14.27 -5.50
CA ALA A 59 2.75 14.10 -6.01
C ALA A 59 3.30 15.41 -6.58
N MET A 60 2.46 16.15 -7.32
CA MET A 60 2.84 17.44 -7.90
C MET A 60 3.12 18.50 -6.84
N LYS A 61 2.25 18.59 -5.82
CA LYS A 61 2.37 19.59 -4.75
C LYS A 61 3.55 19.36 -3.80
N THR A 62 3.95 18.10 -3.59
CA THR A 62 5.01 17.73 -2.65
C THR A 62 6.43 17.88 -3.20
N GLY A 63 6.58 18.37 -4.45
CA GLY A 63 7.89 18.60 -5.04
C GLY A 63 8.66 17.32 -5.35
N ILE A 64 8.02 16.14 -5.34
CA ILE A 64 8.57 14.85 -5.81
C ILE A 64 8.95 14.93 -7.32
N LEU A 65 8.61 16.04 -7.98
CA LEU A 65 8.76 16.30 -9.41
C LEU A 65 10.07 16.98 -9.88
N ILE A 66 11.15 17.05 -9.11
CA ILE A 66 12.40 17.69 -9.58
C ILE A 66 13.36 16.71 -10.26
N SER A 67 12.86 15.84 -11.14
CA SER A 67 13.74 15.15 -12.10
C SER A 67 13.08 15.05 -13.47
N GLU A 68 13.86 15.31 -14.52
CA GLU A 68 13.40 15.40 -15.91
C GLU A 68 12.76 14.11 -16.47
N GLN A 69 12.77 13.01 -15.71
CA GLN A 69 12.10 11.74 -16.05
C GLN A 69 10.56 11.82 -16.02
N LEU A 70 9.98 12.94 -15.57
CA LEU A 70 8.54 13.16 -15.49
C LEU A 70 7.92 13.93 -16.66
N LYS A 71 8.73 14.42 -17.60
CA LYS A 71 8.24 15.27 -18.70
C LYS A 71 7.52 14.54 -19.84
N LYS A 72 7.47 13.20 -19.88
CA LYS A 72 6.99 12.52 -21.10
C LYS A 72 5.49 12.24 -21.19
N GLU A 73 4.76 12.02 -20.10
CA GLU A 73 3.30 11.88 -20.15
C GLU A 73 2.76 12.30 -18.77
N LEU A 74 1.88 13.31 -18.73
CA LEU A 74 1.13 13.65 -17.53
C LEU A 74 0.16 12.48 -17.27
N PHE A 75 0.50 11.62 -16.30
CA PHE A 75 -0.30 10.44 -15.98
C PHE A 75 -1.43 10.82 -15.04
N GLU A 76 -2.67 10.62 -15.47
CA GLU A 76 -3.87 10.87 -14.67
C GLU A 76 -4.10 9.76 -13.61
N GLY A 77 -4.23 10.16 -12.33
CA GLY A 77 -4.78 9.30 -11.26
C GLY A 77 -3.81 8.83 -10.16
N TRP A 78 -3.82 7.52 -9.85
CA TRP A 78 -3.08 6.94 -8.72
C TRP A 78 -1.75 6.31 -9.16
N LEU A 79 -0.71 6.53 -8.36
CA LEU A 79 0.65 6.05 -8.59
C LEU A 79 1.19 5.28 -7.38
N TRP A 80 1.91 4.22 -7.67
CA TRP A 80 2.81 3.55 -6.72
C TRP A 80 4.17 4.21 -6.79
N ILE A 81 4.66 4.71 -5.65
CA ILE A 81 5.92 5.45 -5.56
C ILE A 81 6.87 4.76 -4.59
N TYR A 82 8.10 4.51 -5.05
CA TYR A 82 9.20 4.03 -4.23
C TYR A 82 10.40 4.97 -4.41
N VAL A 83 11.05 5.35 -3.32
CA VAL A 83 12.24 6.23 -3.34
C VAL A 83 13.39 5.48 -2.69
N ASN A 84 14.55 5.54 -3.31
CA ASN A 84 15.81 5.07 -2.72
C ASN A 84 16.95 6.04 -3.00
N GLU A 85 18.16 5.66 -2.58
CA GLU A 85 19.38 6.45 -2.80
C GLU A 85 19.72 6.70 -4.28
N PHE A 86 19.22 5.85 -5.18
CA PHE A 86 19.44 5.96 -6.63
C PHE A 86 18.36 6.75 -7.35
N GLY A 87 17.24 7.06 -6.69
CA GLY A 87 16.18 7.91 -7.23
C GLY A 87 14.77 7.45 -6.93
N LEU A 88 13.85 7.89 -7.80
CA LEU A 88 12.41 7.71 -7.69
C LEU A 88 11.93 6.68 -8.71
N TYR A 89 11.32 5.60 -8.22
CA TYR A 89 10.62 4.62 -9.05
C TYR A 89 9.12 4.83 -8.93
N ARG A 90 8.43 4.72 -10.06
CA ARG A 90 6.97 4.88 -10.14
C ARG A 90 6.33 3.87 -11.07
N LYS A 91 5.13 3.41 -10.73
CA LYS A 91 4.26 2.65 -11.64
C LYS A 91 2.81 3.11 -11.53
N LYS A 92 2.07 3.03 -12.64
CA LYS A 92 0.63 3.28 -12.65
C LYS A 92 -0.06 2.19 -11.83
N VAL A 93 -1.03 2.60 -11.02
CA VAL A 93 -1.82 1.67 -10.22
C VAL A 93 -2.87 1.03 -11.12
N THR A 94 -2.94 -0.28 -11.11
CA THR A 94 -4.03 -1.00 -11.80
C THR A 94 -5.35 -0.83 -11.05
N GLU A 95 -6.48 -0.99 -11.73
CA GLU A 95 -7.79 -0.94 -11.07
C GLU A 95 -7.89 -1.95 -9.93
N LEU A 96 -7.40 -3.17 -10.16
CA LEU A 96 -7.38 -4.25 -9.17
C LEU A 96 -6.51 -3.93 -7.95
N GLU A 97 -5.33 -3.33 -8.14
CA GLU A 97 -4.47 -2.87 -7.04
C GLU A 97 -5.14 -1.76 -6.22
N LEU A 98 -5.80 -0.81 -6.89
CA LEU A 98 -6.50 0.29 -6.22
C LEU A 98 -7.69 -0.20 -5.40
N GLU A 99 -8.46 -1.13 -5.98
CA GLU A 99 -9.59 -1.76 -5.29
C GLU A 99 -9.12 -2.59 -4.09
N THR A 100 -8.06 -3.37 -4.26
CA THR A 100 -7.45 -4.15 -3.18
C THR A 100 -6.95 -3.24 -2.05
N TYR A 101 -6.27 -2.15 -2.38
CA TYR A 101 -5.81 -1.17 -1.40
C TYR A 101 -6.98 -0.56 -0.61
N LYS A 102 -8.06 -0.16 -1.30
CA LYS A 102 -9.28 0.36 -0.67
C LYS A 102 -9.96 -0.69 0.20
N PHE A 103 -9.99 -1.94 -0.24
CA PHE A 103 -10.53 -3.06 0.52
C PHE A 103 -9.75 -3.25 1.84
N ILE A 104 -8.42 -3.25 1.79
CA ILE A 104 -7.57 -3.33 2.98
C ILE A 104 -7.87 -2.16 3.92
N LYS A 105 -7.82 -0.92 3.43
CA LYS A 105 -8.05 0.29 4.24
C LYS A 105 -9.44 0.31 4.89
N LYS A 106 -10.46 -0.26 4.24
CA LYS A 106 -11.83 -0.28 4.76
C LYS A 106 -12.08 -1.40 5.76
N ASN A 107 -11.51 -2.58 5.52
CA ASN A 107 -11.88 -3.81 6.24
C ASN A 107 -10.84 -4.27 7.26
N ILE A 108 -9.56 -3.94 7.06
CA ILE A 108 -8.48 -4.34 7.95
C ILE A 108 -8.29 -3.25 9.00
N ASN A 109 -9.16 -3.25 10.01
CA ASN A 109 -9.03 -2.40 11.18
C ASN A 109 -8.21 -3.12 12.26
N ILE A 110 -6.88 -2.96 12.22
CA ILE A 110 -6.02 -3.56 13.25
C ILE A 110 -5.89 -2.61 14.43
N ASP A 111 -6.63 -2.90 15.49
CA ASP A 111 -6.65 -2.07 16.69
C ASP A 111 -5.38 -2.33 17.52
N ILE A 112 -4.44 -1.38 17.56
CA ILE A 112 -3.14 -1.51 18.27
C ILE A 112 -3.36 -1.63 19.79
N GLY A 113 -4.53 -1.22 20.29
CA GLY A 113 -4.89 -1.27 21.71
C GLY A 113 -5.51 -2.59 22.20
N ASN A 114 -5.93 -3.49 21.30
CA ASN A 114 -6.56 -4.75 21.70
C ASN A 114 -5.64 -5.93 21.43
N LYS A 115 -4.77 -6.23 22.39
CA LYS A 115 -4.24 -7.59 22.59
C LYS A 115 -5.38 -8.53 22.96
N LYS A 116 -6.18 -8.93 21.97
CA LYS A 116 -7.02 -10.14 21.98
C LYS A 116 -7.50 -10.37 20.56
N GLY A 117 -6.96 -11.43 19.96
CA GLY A 117 -7.22 -11.81 18.58
C GLY A 117 -8.70 -11.80 18.24
N GLN A 118 -9.04 -11.15 17.15
CA GLN A 118 -10.30 -11.36 16.46
C GLN A 118 -9.97 -11.89 15.07
N SER A 119 -10.32 -13.16 14.87
CA SER A 119 -10.46 -13.74 13.54
C SER A 119 -11.53 -12.96 12.77
N PRO A 120 -11.40 -12.77 11.45
CA PRO A 120 -12.47 -12.20 10.65
C PRO A 120 -13.72 -13.08 10.76
N HIS A 121 -14.86 -12.50 11.09
CA HIS A 121 -16.14 -13.18 10.97
C HIS A 121 -16.46 -13.41 9.49
N MET A 122 -16.79 -14.66 9.16
CA MET A 122 -17.31 -15.14 7.87
C MET A 122 -18.55 -14.36 7.43
#